data_AF-A0A519SXQ8-F1
#
_entry.id   AF-A0A519SXQ8-F1
#
_cell.length_a   1.000
_cell.length_b   1.000
_cell.length_c   1.000
_cell.angle_alpha   90.00
_cell.angle_beta   90.00
_cell.angle_gamma   90.00
#
_symmetry.space_group_name_H-M   'P 1'
#
loop_
_entity.id
_entity.type
_entity.pdbx_description
1 polymer ?
#
loop_
_entity_poly.entity_id
_entity_poly.type
_entity_poly.pdbx_seq_one_letter_code
_entity_poly.pdbx_strand_id
1 'polypeptide(L)' 'HFAQVLDQTLRQLNSDYDAKRHRDLALAAPRVHFLAPGTFEAWLRSRGPLGGQRKVPRLSNSREVLEEVLAMRGVRW' A
#
# COMPACT_ATOMS: atom_id res chain seq x y z
N HIS A 1 -12.11 5.04 -9.57
CA HIS A 1 -11.33 4.90 -10.80
C HIS A 1 -9.96 4.24 -10.57
N PHE A 2 -8.99 4.85 -9.88
CA PHE A 2 -7.63 4.27 -9.73
C PHE A 2 -7.58 2.82 -9.22
N ALA A 3 -8.29 2.49 -8.14
CA ALA A 3 -8.29 1.14 -7.58
C ALA A 3 -8.79 0.06 -8.56
N GLN A 4 -9.75 0.40 -9.43
CA GLN A 4 -10.27 -0.51 -10.45
C GLN A 4 -9.25 -0.72 -11.56
N VAL A 5 -8.59 0.34 -12.03
CA VAL A 5 -7.53 0.25 -13.03
C VAL A 5 -6.36 -0.58 -12.49
N LEU A 6 -5.95 -0.34 -11.24
CA LEU A 6 -4.92 -1.13 -10.56
C LEU A 6 -5.29 -2.61 -10.52
N ASP A 7 -6.50 -2.95 -10.06
CA ASP A 7 -6.98 -4.34 -9.97
C ASP A 7 -6.99 -5.00 -11.36
N GLN A 8 -7.54 -4.33 -12.38
CA GLN A 8 -7.61 -4.85 -13.74
C GLN A 8 -6.22 -5.07 -14.34
N THR A 9 -5.29 -4.12 -14.18
CA THR A 9 -3.92 -4.26 -14.68
C THR A 9 -3.18 -5.39 -13.94
N LEU A 10 -3.37 -5.56 -12.63
CA LEU A 10 -2.80 -6.69 -11.90
C LEU A 10 -3.33 -8.03 -12.41
N ARG A 11 -4.63 -8.13 -12.68
CA ARG A 11 -5.24 -9.33 -13.28
C ARG A 11 -4.70 -9.63 -14.68
N GLN A 12 -4.51 -8.60 -15.50
CA GLN A 12 -3.95 -8.75 -16.86
C GLN A 12 -2.49 -9.23 -16.85
N LEU A 13 -1.69 -8.76 -15.88
CA LEU A 13 -0.24 -9.03 -15.86
C LEU A 13 0.15 -10.25 -15.00
N ASN A 14 -0.74 -10.75 -14.15
CA ASN A 14 -0.44 -11.83 -13.21
C ASN A 14 -1.61 -12.83 -13.16
N SER A 15 -1.43 -13.98 -13.83
CA SER A 15 -2.44 -15.05 -13.90
C SER A 15 -2.78 -15.65 -12.54
N ASP A 16 -1.81 -15.74 -11.60
CA ASP A 16 -2.07 -16.25 -10.25
C ASP A 16 -2.95 -15.26 -9.46
N TYR A 17 -2.73 -13.95 -9.65
CA TYR A 17 -3.58 -12.93 -9.08
C TYR A 17 -4.99 -12.99 -9.67
N ASP A 18 -5.12 -13.11 -11.00
CA ASP A 18 -6.41 -13.22 -11.67
C ASP A 18 -7.23 -14.43 -11.18
N ALA A 19 -6.58 -15.60 -11.08
CA ALA A 19 -7.19 -16.81 -10.56
C ALA A 19 -7.68 -16.62 -9.11
N LYS A 20 -6.86 -16.05 -8.23
CA LYS A 20 -7.24 -15.79 -6.82
C LYS A 20 -8.35 -14.73 -6.69
N ARG A 21 -8.40 -13.76 -7.59
CA ARG A 21 -9.42 -12.70 -7.66
C ARG A 21 -10.70 -13.15 -8.37
N HIS A 22 -10.82 -14.39 -8.83
CA HIS A 22 -12.03 -14.88 -9.49
C HIS A 22 -13.21 -14.92 -8.50
N ARG A 23 -14.30 -14.22 -8.84
CA ARG A 23 -15.55 -14.15 -8.05
C ARG A 23 -15.37 -13.68 -6.60
N ASP A 24 -14.28 -12.97 -6.29
CA ASP A 24 -13.96 -12.46 -4.94
C ASP A 24 -13.96 -13.54 -3.84
N LEU A 25 -13.78 -14.83 -4.19
CA LEU A 25 -13.89 -15.94 -3.23
C LEU A 25 -12.63 -16.10 -2.37
N ALA A 26 -11.45 -16.09 -3.00
CA ALA A 26 -10.18 -16.30 -2.31
C ALA A 26 -9.44 -14.97 -2.05
N LEU A 27 -9.63 -13.97 -2.91
CA LEU A 27 -9.03 -12.65 -2.77
C LEU A 27 -10.02 -11.57 -3.21
N ALA A 28 -10.29 -10.64 -2.29
CA ALA A 28 -11.11 -9.46 -2.56
C ALA A 28 -10.33 -8.38 -3.33
N ALA A 29 -11.05 -7.39 -3.84
CA ALA A 29 -10.46 -6.22 -4.49
C ALA A 29 -9.47 -5.48 -3.57
N PRO A 30 -8.39 -4.88 -4.14
CA PRO A 30 -7.39 -4.17 -3.35
C PRO A 30 -8.00 -2.93 -2.68
N ARG A 31 -7.81 -2.81 -1.36
CA ARG A 31 -8.16 -1.59 -0.62
C ARG A 31 -7.07 -0.54 -0.79
N VAL A 32 -7.41 0.58 -1.41
CA VAL A 32 -6.48 1.70 -1.66
C VAL A 32 -6.72 2.81 -0.64
N HIS A 33 -5.64 3.26 0.01
CA HIS A 33 -5.64 4.43 0.88
C HIS A 33 -4.95 5.61 0.20
N PHE A 34 -5.71 6.64 -0.16
CA PHE A 34 -5.13 7.90 -0.61
C PHE A 34 -4.48 8.61 0.57
N LEU A 35 -3.30 9.18 0.37
CA LEU A 35 -2.54 9.87 1.41
C LEU A 35 -2.32 11.33 1.01
N ALA A 36 -2.09 12.20 2.00
CA ALA A 36 -1.69 13.57 1.72
C ALA A 36 -0.27 13.59 1.11
N PRO A 37 0.02 14.54 0.21
CA PRO A 37 1.39 14.76 -0.26
C PRO A 37 2.37 14.90 0.91
N GLY A 38 3.58 14.35 0.79
CA GLY A 38 4.59 14.38 1.84
C GLY A 38 4.45 13.31 2.93
N THR A 39 3.38 12.48 2.92
CA THR A 39 3.18 11.45 3.97
C THR A 39 4.38 10.49 4.11
N PHE A 40 4.93 10.00 3.00
CA PHE A 40 6.09 9.10 3.05
C PHE A 40 7.37 9.80 3.52
N GLU A 41 7.55 11.08 3.19
CA GLU A 41 8.69 11.86 3.67
C GLU A 41 8.59 12.07 5.19
N ALA A 42 7.41 12.43 5.68
CA ALA A 42 7.14 12.59 7.11
C ALA A 42 7.35 11.27 7.86
N TRP A 43 6.91 10.14 7.31
CA TRP A 43 7.15 8.81 7.87
C TRP A 43 8.64 8.45 7.87
N LEU A 44 9.37 8.67 6.78
CA LEU A 44 10.82 8.41 6.75
C LEU A 44 11.58 9.25 7.77
N ARG A 45 11.17 10.51 7.97
CA ARG A 45 11.75 11.44 8.96
C ARG A 45 11.43 11.03 10.40
N SER A 46 10.23 10.48 10.66
CA SER A 46 9.85 10.00 12.00
C SER A 46 10.67 8.79 12.44
N ARG A 47 11.20 8.02 11.49
CA ARG A 47 12.04 6.85 11.77
C ARG A 47 13.50 7.21 12.09
N GLY A 48 13.85 8.49 12.21
CA GLY A 48 15.21 8.99 12.44
C GLY A 48 15.73 9.89 11.30
N PRO A 49 16.99 10.36 11.37
CA PRO A 49 17.55 11.27 10.37
C PRO A 49 17.42 10.73 8.94
N LEU A 50 17.14 11.62 7.99
CA LEU A 50 17.07 11.30 6.56
C LEU A 50 18.45 11.00 5.92
N GLY A 51 19.51 10.90 6.73
CA GLY A 51 20.83 10.48 6.28
C GLY A 51 20.89 8.99 5.95
N GLY A 52 21.50 8.66 4.81
CA GLY A 52 21.66 7.27 4.32
C GLY A 52 20.58 6.81 3.33
N GLN A 53 20.75 5.62 2.75
CA GLN A 53 19.81 5.03 1.77
C GLN A 53 18.59 4.38 2.46
N ARG A 54 17.71 5.16 3.09
CA ARG A 54 16.45 4.64 3.64
C ARG A 54 15.35 4.74 2.58
N LYS A 55 14.88 3.57 2.12
CA LYS A 55 13.87 3.44 1.05
C LYS A 55 12.51 3.12 1.64
N VAL A 56 11.44 3.57 0.97
CA VAL A 56 10.07 3.14 1.26
C VAL A 56 9.90 1.68 0.78
N PRO A 57 9.56 0.73 1.67
CA PRO A 57 9.22 -0.63 1.28
C PRO A 57 7.97 -0.63 0.41
N ARG A 58 7.97 -1.41 -0.68
CA ARG A 58 6.86 -1.42 -1.66
C ARG A 58 5.83 -2.52 -1.38
N LEU A 59 6.31 -3.71 -1.03
CA LEU A 59 5.49 -4.88 -0.76
C LEU A 59 6.00 -5.55 0.52
N SER A 60 5.09 -5.84 1.44
CA SER A 60 5.37 -6.51 2.70
C SER A 60 4.26 -7.49 3.02
N ASN A 61 4.62 -8.63 3.62
CA ASN A 61 3.66 -9.59 4.15
C ASN A 61 3.14 -9.18 5.54
N SER A 62 3.86 -8.28 6.24
CA SER A 62 3.40 -7.69 7.50
C SER A 62 2.72 -6.34 7.27
N ARG A 63 1.81 -5.98 8.17
CA ARG A 63 1.13 -4.68 8.14
C ARG A 63 1.89 -3.57 8.87
N GLU A 64 3.01 -3.87 9.53
CA GLU A 64 3.74 -2.91 10.38
C GLU A 64 4.02 -1.57 9.69
N VAL A 65 4.65 -1.61 8.51
CA VAL A 65 4.93 -0.39 7.72
C VAL A 65 3.66 0.31 7.28
N LEU A 66 2.62 -0.45 6.91
CA LEU A 66 1.33 0.12 6.51
C LEU A 66 0.67 0.86 7.68
N GLU A 67 0.63 0.26 8.87
CA GLU A 67 0.05 0.87 10.06
C GLU A 67 0.84 2.11 10.49
N GLU A 68 2.17 2.07 10.44
CA GLU A 68 3.01 3.25 10.70
C GLU A 68 2.70 4.41 9.72
N VAL A 69 2.59 4.12 8.42
CA VAL A 69 2.27 5.14 7.40
C VAL A 69 0.85 5.67 7.58
N LEU A 70 -0.12 4.81 7.93
CA LEU A 70 -1.49 5.23 8.21
C LEU A 70 -1.59 6.11 9.46
N ALA A 71 -0.78 5.85 10.49
CA ALA A 71 -0.74 6.67 11.71
C ALA A 71 -0.30 8.12 11.45
N MET A 72 0.45 8.38 10.36
CA MET A 72 0.83 9.74 9.94
C MET A 72 -0.37 10.62 9.58
N ARG A 73 -1.55 10.02 9.32
CA ARG A 73 -2.76 10.73 8.87
C ARG A 73 -3.47 11.52 9.98
N GLY A 74 -3.04 11.39 11.24
CA GLY A 74 -3.68 12.09 12.37
C GLY A 74 -5.10 11.62 12.66
N VAL A 75 -5.51 10.43 12.21
CA VAL A 75 -6.87 9.90 12.40
C VAL A 75 -6.83 8.78 13.43
N ARG A 76 -7.49 8.99 14.58
CA ARG A 76 -7.96 7.90 15.47
C ARG A 76 -9.18 7.26 14.80
N TRP A 77 -9.19 5.93 14.73
CA TRP A 77 -10.27 5.11 14.16
C TRP A 77 -11.63 5.39 14.81
#